data_AF-A0A0C3JPJ6-F1
#
_entry.id   AF-A0A0C3JPJ6-F1
#
_cell.length_a   1.000
_cell.length_b   1.000
_cell.length_c   1.000
_cell.angle_alpha   90.00
_cell.angle_beta   90.00
_cell.angle_gamma   90.00
#
_symmetry.space_group_name_H-M   'P 1'
#
loop_
_entity.id
_entity.type
_entity.pdbx_description
1 polymer ?
#
loop_
_entity_poly.entity_id
_entity_poly.type
_entity_poly.pdbx_seq_one_letter_code
_entity_poly.pdbx_strand_id
1 'polypeptide(L)'
;VWASSLSDPPHHFTCSLLWGLDELNFHYELHALNQALVPQLWPDSLDKYTCQSLLWSIFPGGCGLSSWLVPLPWEPCDLGLTASEMEVALLYLNKFCQLLSAWPGVPFHLKSPIKLDGSGNQAAYKAFILACEFYIQTAFDYLGHQPSLLCIFTLV
;
A
#
# COMPACT_ATOMS: atom_id res chain seq x y z
N VAL A 1 -13.75 16.73 20.49
CA VAL A 1 -14.60 15.75 21.20
C VAL A 1 -13.71 14.98 22.15
N TRP A 2 -13.92 15.07 23.47
CA TRP A 2 -13.16 14.29 24.45
C TRP A 2 -13.92 12.98 24.68
N ALA A 3 -13.28 11.84 24.43
CA ALA A 3 -13.87 10.54 24.70
C ALA A 3 -13.89 10.32 26.22
N SER A 4 -15.09 10.40 26.82
CA SER A 4 -15.30 10.20 28.25
C SER A 4 -15.22 8.73 28.69
N SER A 5 -15.10 7.79 27.74
CA SER A 5 -14.88 6.36 28.00
C SER A 5 -14.43 5.63 26.72
N LEU A 6 -13.39 4.82 26.81
CA LEU A 6 -12.98 3.86 25.76
C LEU A 6 -13.82 2.58 25.78
N SER A 7 -14.75 2.46 26.72
CA SER A 7 -15.56 1.24 26.92
C SER A 7 -16.69 1.10 25.92
N ASP A 8 -17.10 2.21 25.28
CA ASP A 8 -18.11 2.25 24.21
C ASP A 8 -17.74 3.37 23.22
N PRO A 9 -16.69 3.16 22.41
CA PRO A 9 -16.24 4.17 21.47
C PRO A 9 -17.30 4.40 20.38
N PRO A 10 -17.49 5.66 19.92
CA PRO A 10 -18.33 5.91 18.76
C PRO A 10 -17.90 5.07 17.56
N HIS A 11 -18.86 4.54 16.80
CA HIS A 11 -18.57 3.68 15.64
C HIS A 11 -17.54 4.29 14.68
N HIS A 12 -17.66 5.59 14.40
CA HIS A 12 -16.71 6.31 13.54
C HIS A 12 -15.27 6.27 14.09
N PHE A 13 -15.09 6.36 15.40
CA PHE A 13 -13.77 6.27 16.04
C PHE A 13 -13.19 4.86 15.90
N THR A 14 -14.01 3.82 16.10
CA THR A 14 -13.57 2.43 15.93
C THR A 14 -13.15 2.15 14.48
N CYS A 15 -13.95 2.57 13.49
CA CYS A 15 -13.60 2.42 12.07
C CYS A 15 -12.30 3.17 11.72
N SER A 16 -12.13 4.38 12.26
CA SER A 16 -10.92 5.19 12.09
C SER A 16 -9.68 4.49 12.63
N LEU A 17 -9.81 3.92 13.83
CA LEU A 17 -8.72 3.21 14.49
C LEU A 17 -8.36 1.94 13.74
N LEU A 18 -9.35 1.14 13.32
CA LEU A 18 -9.13 -0.07 12.54
C LEU A 18 -8.42 0.23 11.21
N TRP A 19 -8.88 1.26 10.48
CA TRP A 19 -8.21 1.70 9.26
C TRP A 19 -6.75 2.07 9.50
N GLY A 20 -6.49 2.92 10.51
CA GLY A 20 -5.13 3.34 10.82
C GLY A 20 -4.23 2.17 11.22
N LEU A 21 -4.79 1.17 11.91
CA LEU A 21 -4.07 -0.06 12.24
C LEU A 21 -3.80 -0.93 11.01
N ASP A 22 -4.77 -1.08 10.10
CA ASP A 22 -4.60 -1.86 8.86
C ASP A 22 -3.55 -1.22 7.94
N GLU A 23 -3.59 0.11 7.76
CA GLU A 23 -2.61 0.84 6.97
C GLU A 23 -1.20 0.75 7.59
N LEU A 24 -1.11 0.86 8.92
CA LEU A 24 0.15 0.71 9.64
C LEU A 24 0.70 -0.73 9.54
N ASN A 25 -0.18 -1.74 9.65
CA ASN A 25 0.23 -3.14 9.52
C ASN A 25 0.74 -3.42 8.11
N PHE A 26 0.05 -2.93 7.08
CA PHE A 26 0.49 -3.03 5.69
C PHE A 26 1.86 -2.37 5.47
N HIS A 27 2.12 -1.19 6.06
CA HIS A 27 3.45 -0.55 6.03
C HIS A 27 4.54 -1.46 6.61
N TYR A 28 4.32 -2.02 7.80
CA TYR A 28 5.32 -2.85 8.47
C TYR A 28 5.56 -4.17 7.74
N GLU A 29 4.51 -4.80 7.23
CA GLU A 29 4.63 -6.02 6.41
C GLU A 29 5.42 -5.74 5.13
N LEU A 30 5.11 -4.65 4.43
CA LEU A 30 5.79 -4.28 3.20
C LEU A 30 7.28 -3.98 3.44
N HIS A 31 7.58 -3.29 4.54
CA HIS A 31 8.95 -3.04 4.97
C HIS A 31 9.69 -4.34 5.32
N ALA A 32 9.08 -5.23 6.11
CA ALA A 32 9.67 -6.52 6.50
C ALA A 32 9.94 -7.41 5.29
N LEU A 33 8.99 -7.48 4.34
CA LEU A 33 9.15 -8.22 3.09
C LEU A 33 10.28 -7.66 2.25
N ASN A 34 10.34 -6.34 2.08
CA ASN A 34 11.41 -5.72 1.31
C ASN A 34 12.79 -5.96 1.95
N GLN A 35 12.88 -6.06 3.28
CA GLN A 35 14.09 -6.48 4.00
C GLN A 35 14.47 -7.93 3.73
N ALA A 36 13.50 -8.84 3.80
CA ALA A 36 13.73 -10.26 3.58
C ALA A 36 14.12 -10.59 2.13
N LEU A 37 13.47 -9.93 1.17
CA LEU A 37 13.60 -10.22 -0.26
C LEU A 37 14.81 -9.55 -0.90
N VAL A 38 15.19 -8.36 -0.42
CA VAL A 38 16.28 -7.57 -1.00
C VAL A 38 17.26 -7.10 0.09
N PRO A 39 17.89 -8.02 0.84
CA PRO A 39 18.70 -7.68 2.02
C PRO A 39 19.90 -6.77 1.70
N GLN A 40 20.38 -6.82 0.46
CA GLN A 40 21.47 -5.99 -0.06
C GLN A 40 21.17 -4.48 -0.10
N LEU A 41 19.90 -4.06 -0.01
CA LEU A 41 19.49 -2.65 0.03
C LEU A 41 19.48 -2.05 1.46
N TRP A 42 19.75 -2.87 2.48
CA TRP A 42 19.63 -2.50 3.89
C TRP A 42 20.91 -2.28 4.71
N PRO A 43 22.15 -2.62 4.26
CA PRO A 43 23.35 -2.11 4.93
C PRO A 43 23.44 -0.58 4.78
N ASP A 44 24.28 0.08 5.57
CA ASP A 44 24.41 1.54 5.72
C ASP A 44 24.81 2.30 4.42
N SER A 45 23.96 2.26 3.40
CA SER A 45 24.13 2.92 2.11
C SER A 45 23.05 3.96 1.87
N LEU A 46 23.33 4.89 0.96
CA LEU A 46 22.37 5.88 0.43
C LEU A 46 21.10 5.21 -0.14
N ASP A 47 21.21 3.94 -0.54
CA ASP A 47 20.12 3.16 -1.12
C ASP A 47 19.04 2.83 -0.08
N LYS A 48 19.40 2.69 1.21
CA LYS A 48 18.44 2.48 2.30
C LYS A 48 17.45 3.64 2.42
N TYR A 49 17.94 4.88 2.39
CA TYR A 49 17.07 6.06 2.47
C TYR A 49 16.19 6.20 1.23
N THR A 50 16.72 5.86 0.06
CA THR A 50 15.97 5.86 -1.20
C THR A 50 14.86 4.81 -1.17
N CYS A 51 15.17 3.61 -0.70
CA CYS A 51 14.21 2.51 -0.57
C CYS A 51 13.12 2.82 0.48
N GLN A 52 13.52 3.38 1.62
CA GLN A 52 12.58 3.81 2.65
C GLN A 52 11.68 4.95 2.15
N SER A 53 12.22 5.93 1.45
CA SER A 53 11.45 7.00 0.80
C SER A 53 10.43 6.43 -0.21
N LEU A 54 10.84 5.45 -1.01
CA LEU A 54 9.95 4.76 -1.94
C LEU A 54 8.81 4.04 -1.22
N LEU A 55 9.11 3.26 -0.17
CA LEU A 55 8.12 2.59 0.68
C LEU A 55 7.05 3.56 1.19
N TRP A 56 7.48 4.67 1.80
CA TRP A 56 6.56 5.69 2.33
C TRP A 56 5.76 6.40 1.23
N SER A 57 6.33 6.54 0.03
CA SER A 57 5.67 7.25 -1.06
C SER A 57 4.45 6.52 -1.63
N ILE A 58 4.30 5.21 -1.35
CA ILE A 58 3.17 4.36 -1.78
C ILE A 58 1.87 4.77 -1.09
N PHE A 59 1.96 5.50 0.01
CA PHE A 59 0.84 5.87 0.85
C PHE A 59 0.51 7.36 0.73
N PRO A 60 -0.78 7.73 0.81
CA PRO A 60 -1.17 9.12 0.89
C PRO A 60 -0.56 9.75 2.16
N GLY A 61 0.02 10.94 2.03
CA GLY A 61 0.68 11.63 3.16
C GLY A 61 2.18 11.34 3.34
N GLY A 62 2.74 10.32 2.67
CA GLY A 62 4.19 10.09 2.63
C GLY A 62 4.79 9.57 3.95
N CYS A 63 5.92 10.13 4.38
CA CYS A 63 6.69 9.66 5.54
C CYS A 63 6.07 10.13 6.86
N GLY A 64 5.53 9.20 7.65
CA GLY A 64 5.22 9.39 9.08
C GLY A 64 3.76 9.72 9.41
N LEU A 65 3.56 10.34 10.58
CA LEU A 65 2.28 10.60 11.25
C LEU A 65 1.28 11.47 10.45
N SER A 66 1.62 11.91 9.23
CA SER A 66 0.73 12.63 8.31
C SER A 66 -0.39 11.74 7.76
N SER A 67 -0.25 10.41 7.78
CA SER A 67 -1.32 9.46 7.45
C SER A 67 -2.56 9.65 8.37
N TRP A 68 -2.37 10.05 9.63
CA TRP A 68 -3.46 10.37 10.57
C TRP A 68 -4.21 11.68 10.26
N LEU A 69 -3.70 12.49 9.33
CA LEU A 69 -4.34 13.74 8.86
C LEU A 69 -5.07 13.56 7.52
N VAL A 70 -4.94 12.38 6.89
CA VAL A 70 -5.71 12.04 5.69
C VAL A 70 -7.18 11.84 6.10
N PRO A 71 -8.15 12.39 5.34
CA PRO A 71 -9.56 12.17 5.63
C PRO A 71 -9.86 10.68 5.73
N LEU A 72 -10.66 10.36 6.74
CA LEU A 72 -11.04 9.00 7.07
C LEU A 72 -11.85 8.35 5.94
N PRO A 73 -11.87 7.01 5.81
CA PRO A 73 -12.50 6.31 4.69
C PRO A 73 -14.03 6.45 4.57
N TRP A 74 -14.67 7.22 5.44
CA TRP A 74 -16.11 7.52 5.32
C TRP A 74 -16.39 8.60 4.27
N GLU A 75 -15.38 9.40 3.91
CA GLU A 75 -15.36 10.12 2.64
C GLU A 75 -14.68 9.22 1.59
N PRO A 76 -15.10 9.25 0.32
CA PRO A 76 -14.35 8.60 -0.75
C PRO A 76 -12.88 8.99 -0.61
N CYS A 77 -12.03 8.02 -0.30
CA CYS A 77 -10.61 8.28 -0.12
C CYS A 77 -10.06 8.52 -1.52
N ASP A 78 -10.09 9.76 -1.99
CA ASP A 78 -9.69 10.16 -3.35
C ASP A 78 -8.17 10.05 -3.58
N LEU A 79 -7.44 9.31 -2.74
CA LEU A 79 -5.98 9.21 -2.74
C LEU A 79 -5.52 7.79 -2.40
N GLY A 80 -4.23 7.54 -2.64
CA GLY A 80 -3.61 6.25 -2.37
C GLY A 80 -3.96 5.20 -3.42
N LEU A 81 -3.60 3.95 -3.12
CA LEU A 81 -4.00 2.80 -3.93
C LEU A 81 -5.51 2.60 -3.94
N THR A 82 -6.20 3.09 -2.90
CA THR A 82 -7.65 2.93 -2.67
C THR A 82 -8.51 3.99 -3.36
N ALA A 83 -7.90 4.89 -4.14
CA ALA A 83 -8.62 5.93 -4.87
C ALA A 83 -9.62 5.34 -5.87
N SER A 84 -10.81 5.93 -5.97
CA SER A 84 -11.85 5.51 -6.91
C SER A 84 -11.46 5.76 -8.36
N GLU A 85 -10.74 6.86 -8.61
CA GLU A 85 -10.25 7.23 -9.93
C GLU A 85 -8.87 6.59 -10.18
N MET A 86 -8.79 5.78 -11.24
CA MET A 86 -7.54 5.10 -11.62
C MET A 86 -6.42 6.11 -11.93
N GLU A 87 -6.76 7.29 -12.43
CA GLU A 87 -5.82 8.40 -12.65
C GLU A 87 -5.07 8.79 -11.38
N VAL A 88 -5.76 8.77 -10.24
CA VAL A 88 -5.18 9.12 -8.95
C VAL A 88 -4.46 7.92 -8.33
N ALA A 89 -5.09 6.74 -8.39
CA ALA A 89 -4.49 5.50 -7.91
C ALA A 89 -3.18 5.14 -8.64
N LEU A 90 -3.07 5.47 -9.94
CA LEU A 90 -1.94 5.11 -10.78
C LEU A 90 -0.61 5.63 -10.23
N LEU A 91 -0.59 6.82 -9.63
CA LEU A 91 0.63 7.36 -9.02
C LEU A 91 1.16 6.44 -7.92
N TYR A 92 0.28 5.97 -7.06
CA TYR A 92 0.62 5.08 -5.94
C TYR A 92 0.89 3.66 -6.42
N LEU A 93 0.11 3.19 -7.40
CA LEU A 93 0.33 1.89 -8.06
C LEU A 93 1.70 1.82 -8.71
N ASN A 94 2.13 2.86 -9.43
CA ASN A 94 3.46 2.88 -10.04
C ASN A 94 4.59 2.84 -9.01
N LYS A 95 4.43 3.52 -7.86
CA LYS A 95 5.41 3.44 -6.77
C LYS A 95 5.42 2.06 -6.11
N PHE A 96 4.24 1.45 -5.95
CA PHE A 96 4.11 0.09 -5.45
C PHE A 96 4.77 -0.91 -6.40
N CYS A 97 4.47 -0.84 -7.69
CA CYS A 97 5.14 -1.66 -8.71
C CYS A 97 6.65 -1.41 -8.78
N GLN A 98 7.10 -0.15 -8.59
CA GLN A 98 8.53 0.17 -8.52
C GLN A 98 9.20 -0.56 -7.36
N LEU A 99 8.56 -0.62 -6.19
CA LEU A 99 9.07 -1.40 -5.06
C LEU A 99 9.11 -2.91 -5.39
N LEU A 100 7.99 -3.45 -5.87
CA LEU A 100 7.87 -4.86 -6.25
C LEU A 100 8.86 -5.25 -7.36
N SER A 101 9.27 -4.31 -8.23
CA SER A 101 10.20 -4.58 -9.33
C SER A 101 11.58 -5.06 -8.87
N ALA A 102 11.95 -4.73 -7.63
CA ALA A 102 13.17 -5.19 -6.99
C ALA A 102 13.04 -6.60 -6.39
N TRP A 103 11.82 -7.13 -6.26
CA TRP A 103 11.57 -8.42 -5.62
C TRP A 103 11.83 -9.59 -6.58
N PRO A 104 12.35 -10.73 -6.07
CA PRO A 104 12.53 -11.92 -6.88
C PRO A 104 11.18 -12.45 -7.38
N GLY A 105 11.14 -12.91 -8.63
CA GLY A 105 9.93 -13.50 -9.22
C GLY A 105 8.87 -12.50 -9.69
N VAL A 106 9.11 -11.19 -9.58
CA VAL A 106 8.14 -10.18 -10.01
C VAL A 106 7.73 -10.37 -11.48
N PRO A 107 6.42 -10.37 -11.80
CA PRO A 107 5.94 -10.44 -13.18
C PRO A 107 6.52 -9.33 -14.06
N PHE A 108 6.89 -9.67 -15.30
CA PHE A 108 7.51 -8.73 -16.24
C PHE A 108 6.69 -7.45 -16.44
N HIS A 109 5.36 -7.58 -16.45
CA HIS A 109 4.42 -6.47 -16.63
C HIS A 109 4.48 -5.41 -15.52
N LEU A 110 4.97 -5.77 -14.33
CA LEU A 110 5.11 -4.85 -13.18
C LEU A 110 6.49 -4.18 -13.11
N LYS A 111 7.45 -4.59 -13.96
CA LYS A 111 8.81 -4.03 -13.98
C LYS A 111 8.89 -2.65 -14.62
N SER A 112 7.88 -2.27 -15.40
CA SER A 112 7.80 -0.97 -16.06
C SER A 112 6.63 -0.14 -15.53
N PRO A 113 6.75 1.20 -15.50
CA PRO A 113 5.63 2.05 -15.14
C PRO A 113 4.39 1.79 -16.02
N ILE A 114 3.27 1.60 -15.35
CA ILE A 114 1.94 1.44 -15.94
C ILE A 114 1.48 2.81 -16.45
N LYS A 115 0.84 2.81 -17.62
CA LYS A 115 0.30 4.00 -18.27
C LYS A 115 -1.20 3.83 -18.49
N LEU A 116 -1.92 4.94 -18.42
CA LEU A 116 -3.32 5.01 -18.83
C LEU A 116 -3.39 5.01 -20.35
N ASP A 117 -4.39 4.31 -20.89
CA ASP A 117 -4.67 4.28 -22.32
C ASP A 117 -5.77 5.27 -22.73
N GLY A 118 -6.48 5.86 -21.75
CA GLY A 118 -7.60 6.77 -21.98
C GLY A 118 -8.83 6.08 -22.58
N SER A 119 -8.80 4.75 -22.69
CA SER A 119 -9.83 3.89 -23.27
C SER A 119 -10.29 2.83 -22.25
N GLY A 120 -10.68 3.29 -21.06
CA GLY A 120 -11.14 2.43 -19.96
C GLY A 120 -10.02 1.87 -19.07
N ASN A 121 -8.75 2.15 -19.36
CA ASN A 121 -7.60 1.86 -18.49
C ASN A 121 -7.48 0.38 -18.06
N GLN A 122 -7.97 -0.55 -18.90
CA GLN A 122 -8.07 -1.97 -18.54
C GLN A 122 -6.71 -2.59 -18.20
N ALA A 123 -5.65 -2.16 -18.90
CA ALA A 123 -4.30 -2.61 -18.61
C ALA A 123 -3.83 -2.20 -17.20
N ALA A 124 -4.23 -1.02 -16.74
CA ALA A 124 -3.89 -0.54 -15.40
C ALA A 124 -4.61 -1.36 -14.32
N TYR A 125 -5.90 -1.67 -14.51
CA TYR A 125 -6.63 -2.57 -13.59
C TYR A 125 -6.03 -3.97 -13.54
N LYS A 126 -5.65 -4.54 -14.69
CA LYS A 126 -4.98 -5.85 -14.73
C LYS A 126 -3.64 -5.82 -13.99
N ALA A 127 -2.86 -4.77 -14.18
CA ALA A 127 -1.59 -4.61 -13.49
C ALA A 127 -1.78 -4.39 -11.98
N PHE A 128 -2.83 -3.67 -11.58
CA PHE A 128 -3.22 -3.51 -10.18
C PHE A 128 -3.51 -4.87 -9.52
N ILE A 129 -4.42 -5.66 -10.11
CA ILE A 129 -4.77 -7.00 -9.61
C ILE A 129 -3.52 -7.88 -9.53
N LEU A 130 -2.72 -7.91 -10.59
CA LEU A 130 -1.49 -8.70 -10.65
C LEU A 130 -0.47 -8.29 -9.58
N ALA A 131 -0.31 -6.99 -9.31
CA ALA A 131 0.57 -6.50 -8.26
C ALA A 131 0.10 -6.95 -6.87
N CYS A 132 -1.20 -6.90 -6.63
CA CYS A 132 -1.76 -7.34 -5.35
C CYS A 132 -1.69 -8.86 -5.18
N GLU A 133 -2.00 -9.66 -6.21
CA GLU A 133 -1.84 -11.12 -6.17
C GLU A 133 -0.39 -11.52 -5.89
N PHE A 134 0.57 -10.89 -6.58
CA PHE A 134 1.99 -11.13 -6.37
C PHE A 134 2.41 -10.77 -4.94
N TYR A 135 1.96 -9.63 -4.41
CA TYR A 135 2.21 -9.23 -3.04
C TYR A 135 1.63 -10.23 -2.04
N ILE A 136 0.37 -10.64 -2.20
CA ILE A 136 -0.31 -11.56 -1.28
C ILE A 136 0.42 -12.89 -1.22
N GLN A 137 0.76 -13.46 -2.38
CA GLN A 137 1.46 -14.73 -2.44
C GLN A 137 2.86 -14.61 -1.83
N THR A 138 3.61 -13.56 -2.18
CA THR A 138 4.95 -13.34 -1.63
C THR A 138 4.91 -13.16 -0.11
N ALA A 139 3.93 -12.41 0.39
CA ALA A 139 3.77 -12.21 1.82
C ALA A 139 3.44 -13.52 2.54
N PHE A 140 2.54 -14.33 1.97
CA PHE A 140 2.20 -15.64 2.51
C PHE A 140 3.43 -16.57 2.57
N ASP A 141 4.22 -16.60 1.49
CA ASP A 141 5.40 -17.46 1.37
C ASP A 141 6.51 -17.09 2.38
N TYR A 142 6.65 -15.80 2.72
CA TYR A 142 7.72 -15.30 3.60
C TYR A 142 7.31 -15.09 5.05
N LEU A 143 6.08 -14.64 5.30
CA LEU A 143 5.55 -14.35 6.65
C LEU A 143 4.78 -15.54 7.24
N GLY A 144 4.34 -16.48 6.41
CA GLY A 144 3.60 -17.68 6.85
C GLY A 144 2.14 -17.42 7.24
N HIS A 145 1.61 -16.23 6.94
CA HIS A 145 0.21 -15.87 7.15
C HIS A 145 -0.29 -14.96 6.03
N GLN A 146 -1.61 -14.80 5.94
CA GLN A 146 -2.22 -13.85 5.03
C GLN A 146 -1.80 -12.42 5.43
N PRO A 147 -1.31 -11.58 4.50
CA PRO A 147 -0.97 -10.19 4.82
C PRO A 147 -2.20 -9.34 5.03
N SER A 148 -1.98 -8.12 5.53
CA SER A 148 -2.96 -7.03 5.46
C SER A 148 -3.39 -6.85 4.02
N LEU A 149 -4.67 -7.06 3.78
CA LEU A 149 -5.26 -6.76 2.49
C LEU A 149 -5.44 -5.25 2.38
N LEU A 150 -5.05 -4.66 1.26
CA LEU A 150 -5.60 -3.37 0.87
C LEU A 150 -7.13 -3.50 0.86
N CYS A 151 -7.85 -2.61 1.53
CA CYS A 151 -9.33 -2.58 1.56
C CYS A 151 -10.01 -2.54 0.18
N ILE A 152 -9.25 -2.46 -0.90
CA ILE A 152 -9.71 -2.61 -2.29
C ILE A 152 -10.24 -4.03 -2.56
N PHE A 153 -9.81 -5.04 -1.78
CA PHE A 153 -10.30 -6.41 -1.93
C PHE A 153 -11.71 -6.65 -1.39
N THR A 154 -12.29 -5.70 -0.65
CA THR A 154 -13.67 -5.80 -0.15
C THR A 154 -14.73 -5.28 -1.13
N LEU A 155 -14.34 -4.86 -2.35
CA LEU A 155 -15.24 -4.29 -3.38
C LEU A 155 -15.24 -5.07 -4.71
N VAL A 156 -14.90 -6.36 -4.71
CA VAL A 156 -15.18 -7.28 -5.82
C VAL A 156 -16.30 -8.23 -5.45
#